data_AF-A0A1F7R187-F1
#
_entry.id   AF-A0A1F7R187-F1
#
_cell.length_a   1.000
_cell.length_b   1.000
_cell.length_c   1.000
_cell.angle_alpha   90.00
_cell.angle_beta   90.00
_cell.angle_gamma   90.00
#
_symmetry.space_group_name_H-M   'P 1'
#
loop_
_entity.id
_entity.type
_entity.pdbx_description
1 polymer ?
#
loop_
_entity_poly.entity_id
_entity_poly.type
_entity_poly.pdbx_seq_one_letter_code
_entity_poly.pdbx_strand_id
1 'polypeptide(L)'
;MSVAEIQDFMNSKVPVCDTNGTQPYTSGSSQTRAEWAVANGKPQPPYTCLKSYSDSTIGWPAETSLCNAITGRTGNAAEIIYWVSNACGINPQVLLVLLQKEQSLVTDDWPWPYQYRFATGYCVYDVGPPPPSCAGTEGFFGQVYYAARQFKRYARDVDSYNFRAGINNMIRYSPDPSCGESQVYIQNQGTANLYNYTPYQPNAAALSVVSNSSPGGEVPCGAYGNRNFWWYFTKWFGSTLGPPDYSCKEGVNFGGGLGPRVVVNQFSPSGNATFTLSYLNQTISKCIELHTWQPNLQSWVTNVATNHPAIPPPNAEIIAGNIYGDARSELILVLPRTSVSGKIEVHTWDNTYQHWITNIATNHALIPPEDFDVVPADVNGDGRDELLLVLYRNTGSGKVEIHEWNPGLQTWAAHTATNLPAIDPADGRVIAANLYGSAADELVYVKYRNTGSAKIEVHTWAGGQQSWLANIATNLPLADINPDDIEIVAGNIYDGAIDELTLVKYRNTGSGKIEIHTWAAGQQVWLSQMPTNLDSLSP
;
A
#
# COMPACT_ATOMS: atom_id res chain seq x y z
N MET A 1 11.77 -13.09 2.87
CA MET A 1 12.44 -14.40 2.78
C MET A 1 13.16 -14.68 4.09
N SER A 2 13.07 -15.90 4.62
CA SER A 2 13.89 -16.39 5.72
C SER A 2 15.31 -16.75 5.24
N VAL A 3 16.24 -16.97 6.18
CA VAL A 3 17.61 -17.46 5.84
C VAL A 3 17.55 -18.75 5.03
N ALA A 4 16.68 -19.70 5.41
CA ALA A 4 16.51 -20.96 4.70
C ALA A 4 16.00 -20.74 3.26
N GLU A 5 14.98 -19.90 3.07
CA GLU A 5 14.45 -19.57 1.74
C GLU A 5 15.52 -18.92 0.84
N ILE A 6 16.40 -18.07 1.40
CA ILE A 6 17.51 -17.45 0.65
C ILE A 6 18.55 -18.52 0.29
N GLN A 7 18.92 -19.39 1.21
CA GLN A 7 19.87 -20.46 0.97
C GLN A 7 19.38 -21.45 -0.09
N ASP A 8 18.12 -21.89 0.02
CA ASP A 8 17.48 -22.79 -0.95
C ASP A 8 17.40 -22.16 -2.34
N PHE A 9 17.10 -20.86 -2.40
CA PHE A 9 17.14 -20.11 -3.65
C PHE A 9 18.53 -20.18 -4.30
N MET A 10 19.61 -19.88 -3.56
CA MET A 10 20.98 -19.94 -4.09
C MET A 10 21.38 -21.37 -4.49
N ASN A 11 20.98 -22.37 -3.70
CA ASN A 11 21.18 -23.78 -4.03
C ASN A 11 20.52 -24.16 -5.35
N SER A 12 19.32 -23.62 -5.64
CA SER A 12 18.60 -23.87 -6.89
C SER A 12 19.25 -23.25 -8.12
N LYS A 13 20.04 -22.16 -7.96
CA LYS A 13 20.73 -21.49 -9.06
C LYS A 13 22.06 -22.15 -9.40
N VAL A 14 22.78 -22.63 -8.40
CA VAL A 14 24.06 -23.35 -8.58
C VAL A 14 24.01 -24.66 -7.80
N PRO A 15 23.43 -25.74 -8.36
CA PRO A 15 23.36 -27.03 -7.68
C PRO A 15 24.74 -27.64 -7.41
N VAL A 16 25.70 -27.43 -8.32
CA VAL A 16 27.08 -27.91 -8.21
C VAL A 16 28.03 -26.73 -8.42
N CYS A 17 28.99 -26.56 -7.49
CA CYS A 17 30.05 -25.57 -7.61
C CYS A 17 31.26 -26.20 -8.30
N ASP A 18 31.85 -25.54 -9.30
CA ASP A 18 33.10 -25.98 -9.90
C ASP A 18 34.30 -25.52 -9.05
N THR A 19 34.34 -25.96 -7.80
CA THR A 19 35.33 -25.52 -6.81
C THR A 19 36.78 -25.72 -7.28
N ASN A 20 37.04 -26.78 -8.03
CA ASN A 20 38.40 -27.10 -8.50
C ASN A 20 38.67 -26.59 -9.93
N GLY A 21 37.74 -25.86 -10.55
CA GLY A 21 37.90 -25.34 -11.91
C GLY A 21 38.05 -26.43 -12.97
N THR A 22 37.41 -27.59 -12.76
CA THR A 22 37.52 -28.78 -13.58
C THR A 22 36.60 -28.78 -14.80
N GLN A 23 35.61 -27.88 -14.84
CA GLN A 23 34.73 -27.75 -15.99
C GLN A 23 35.44 -27.00 -17.13
N PRO A 24 35.01 -27.20 -18.39
CA PRO A 24 35.50 -26.44 -19.53
C PRO A 24 35.35 -24.92 -19.34
N TYR A 25 36.36 -24.13 -19.73
CA TYR A 25 36.30 -22.66 -19.68
C TYR A 25 35.12 -22.08 -20.48
N THR A 26 34.89 -22.62 -21.68
CA THR A 26 33.73 -22.34 -22.53
C THR A 26 33.18 -23.65 -23.06
N SER A 27 31.91 -23.62 -23.49
CA SER A 27 31.28 -24.79 -24.11
C SER A 27 32.11 -25.31 -25.28
N GLY A 28 32.57 -26.56 -25.20
CA GLY A 28 33.40 -27.21 -26.22
C GLY A 28 34.91 -27.00 -26.07
N SER A 29 35.37 -26.26 -25.06
CA SER A 29 36.81 -26.15 -24.75
C SER A 29 37.37 -27.44 -24.18
N SER A 30 38.58 -27.84 -24.60
CA SER A 30 39.37 -28.89 -23.93
C SER A 30 40.13 -28.37 -22.72
N GLN A 31 40.32 -27.06 -22.62
CA GLN A 31 40.96 -26.39 -21.49
C GLN A 31 39.95 -26.19 -20.37
N THR A 32 40.31 -26.64 -19.17
CA THR A 32 39.55 -26.43 -17.94
C THR A 32 39.65 -24.99 -17.47
N ARG A 33 38.70 -24.55 -16.65
CA ARG A 33 38.68 -23.22 -16.03
C ARG A 33 39.95 -22.95 -15.20
N ALA A 34 40.44 -23.95 -14.47
CA ALA A 34 41.68 -23.85 -13.71
C ALA A 34 42.90 -23.63 -14.62
N GLU A 35 43.03 -24.41 -15.69
CA GLU A 35 44.13 -24.26 -16.66
C GLU A 35 44.07 -22.91 -17.38
N TRP A 36 42.88 -22.46 -17.75
CA TRP A 36 42.68 -21.15 -18.37
C TRP A 36 43.04 -20.02 -17.40
N ALA A 37 42.66 -20.13 -16.13
CA ALA A 37 42.97 -19.13 -15.12
C ALA A 37 44.48 -19.01 -14.91
N VAL A 38 45.20 -20.14 -14.85
CA VAL A 38 46.68 -20.17 -14.80
C VAL A 38 47.27 -19.47 -16.03
N ALA A 39 46.82 -19.83 -17.24
CA ALA A 39 47.37 -19.29 -18.49
C ALA A 39 47.17 -17.77 -18.65
N ASN A 40 46.14 -17.21 -17.99
CA ASN A 40 45.77 -15.80 -18.12
C ASN A 40 46.03 -14.98 -16.85
N GLY A 41 46.75 -15.52 -15.86
CA GLY A 41 47.06 -14.83 -14.61
C GLY A 41 45.81 -14.44 -13.80
N LYS A 42 44.74 -15.24 -13.90
CA LYS A 42 43.48 -15.05 -13.17
C LYS A 42 43.49 -15.84 -11.85
N PRO A 43 42.59 -15.52 -10.91
CA PRO A 43 42.47 -16.28 -9.66
C PRO A 43 42.30 -17.78 -9.91
N GLN A 44 43.14 -18.58 -9.26
CA GLN A 44 43.16 -20.04 -9.34
C GLN A 44 42.21 -20.65 -8.28
N PRO A 45 41.76 -21.91 -8.46
CA PRO A 45 40.97 -22.60 -7.45
C PRO A 45 41.71 -22.74 -6.08
N PRO A 46 40.99 -22.95 -4.97
CA PRO A 46 39.57 -23.29 -4.91
C PRO A 46 38.63 -22.09 -5.10
N TYR A 47 37.65 -22.24 -6.00
CA TYR A 47 36.54 -21.29 -6.17
C TYR A 47 35.44 -21.58 -5.14
N THR A 48 34.89 -20.54 -4.53
CA THR A 48 33.81 -20.66 -3.55
C THR A 48 32.56 -20.02 -4.11
N CYS A 49 31.55 -20.80 -4.46
CA CYS A 49 30.27 -20.28 -4.94
C CYS A 49 29.51 -19.53 -3.85
N LEU A 50 28.63 -18.60 -4.23
CA LEU A 50 27.86 -17.77 -3.29
C LEU A 50 27.12 -18.58 -2.23
N LYS A 51 26.50 -19.71 -2.62
CA LYS A 51 25.79 -20.61 -1.69
C LYS A 51 26.65 -21.22 -0.59
N SER A 52 27.97 -21.28 -0.79
CA SER A 52 28.96 -21.83 0.14
C SER A 52 29.88 -20.74 0.71
N TYR A 53 29.65 -19.49 0.35
CA TYR A 53 30.47 -18.37 0.78
C TYR A 53 30.13 -17.98 2.21
N SER A 54 31.17 -17.65 2.99
CA SER A 54 31.04 -17.14 4.34
C SER A 54 31.98 -15.96 4.53
N ASP A 55 31.54 -15.00 5.34
CA ASP A 55 32.29 -13.80 5.65
C ASP A 55 32.09 -13.43 7.11
N SER A 56 33.02 -12.62 7.64
CA SER A 56 32.90 -12.07 8.98
C SER A 56 32.42 -10.63 8.90
N THR A 57 31.28 -10.35 9.52
CA THR A 57 30.76 -8.99 9.60
C THR A 57 31.41 -8.26 10.77
N ILE A 58 31.86 -7.02 10.53
CA ILE A 58 32.16 -6.10 11.62
C ILE A 58 30.83 -5.59 12.20
N GLY A 59 30.78 -5.37 13.51
CA GLY A 59 29.60 -4.75 14.13
C GLY A 59 29.37 -3.37 13.54
N TRP A 60 28.13 -3.07 13.17
CA TRP A 60 27.76 -1.79 12.57
C TRP A 60 26.69 -1.06 13.37
N PRO A 61 26.89 0.24 13.63
CA PRO A 61 25.95 1.01 14.43
C PRO A 61 24.66 1.28 13.66
N ALA A 62 23.58 1.55 14.41
CA ALA A 62 22.35 2.04 13.80
C ALA A 62 22.56 3.45 13.24
N GLU A 63 21.95 3.70 12.09
CA GLU A 63 21.87 5.03 11.47
C GLU A 63 20.40 5.42 11.34
N THR A 64 20.01 6.51 12.01
CA THR A 64 18.63 7.01 12.03
C THR A 64 18.07 7.15 10.62
N SER A 65 16.88 6.57 10.40
CA SER A 65 16.15 6.57 9.13
C SER A 65 16.82 5.81 7.97
N LEU A 66 17.92 5.07 8.22
CA LEU A 66 18.57 4.22 7.23
C LEU A 66 18.49 2.74 7.60
N CYS A 67 19.37 2.29 8.50
CA CYS A 67 19.50 0.89 8.89
C CYS A 67 19.68 0.77 10.42
N ASN A 68 19.07 -0.26 11.00
CA ASN A 68 19.29 -0.65 12.39
C ASN A 68 20.70 -1.23 12.57
N ALA A 69 21.14 -1.32 13.84
CA ALA A 69 22.45 -1.87 14.17
C ALA A 69 22.54 -3.37 13.78
N ILE A 70 23.70 -3.77 13.26
CA ILE A 70 24.04 -5.17 12.97
C ILE A 70 25.14 -5.60 13.92
N THR A 71 24.91 -6.67 14.68
CA THR A 71 25.94 -7.25 15.54
C THR A 71 26.98 -7.97 14.68
N GLY A 72 28.26 -7.73 14.97
CA GLY A 72 29.37 -8.38 14.27
C GLY A 72 29.43 -9.86 14.59
N ARG A 73 29.44 -10.70 13.55
CA ARG A 73 29.52 -12.16 13.65
C ARG A 73 29.89 -12.78 12.30
N THR A 74 30.39 -14.01 12.31
CA THR A 74 30.59 -14.78 11.08
C THR A 74 29.27 -15.39 10.62
N GLY A 75 29.01 -15.34 9.31
CA GLY A 75 27.84 -15.97 8.71
C GLY A 75 28.07 -16.34 7.25
N ASN A 76 27.22 -17.22 6.73
CA ASN A 76 27.17 -17.52 5.31
C ASN A 76 26.48 -16.39 4.52
N ALA A 77 26.54 -16.44 3.20
CA ALA A 77 25.94 -15.42 2.34
C ALA A 77 24.43 -15.22 2.57
N ALA A 78 23.67 -16.30 2.84
CA ALA A 78 22.23 -16.22 3.09
C ALA A 78 21.92 -15.45 4.38
N GLU A 79 22.70 -15.73 5.42
CA GLU A 79 22.62 -15.04 6.70
C GLU A 79 22.97 -13.55 6.56
N ILE A 80 24.04 -13.23 5.86
CA ILE A 80 24.46 -11.85 5.62
C ILE A 80 23.38 -11.05 4.87
N ILE A 81 22.82 -11.61 3.80
CA ILE A 81 21.72 -11.00 3.06
C ILE A 81 20.52 -10.77 3.98
N TYR A 82 20.14 -11.78 4.78
CA TYR A 82 19.02 -11.67 5.71
C TYR A 82 19.25 -10.60 6.78
N TRP A 83 20.43 -10.53 7.38
CA TRP A 83 20.76 -9.54 8.42
C TRP A 83 20.69 -8.11 7.88
N VAL A 84 21.27 -7.87 6.70
CA VAL A 84 21.22 -6.56 6.05
C VAL A 84 19.79 -6.20 5.64
N SER A 85 19.07 -7.13 5.03
CA SER A 85 17.66 -6.93 4.65
C SER A 85 16.80 -6.53 5.85
N ASN A 86 16.95 -7.24 6.97
CA ASN A 86 16.19 -6.95 8.19
C ASN A 86 16.61 -5.63 8.83
N ALA A 87 17.91 -5.32 8.85
CA ALA A 87 18.42 -4.07 9.42
C ALA A 87 17.96 -2.85 8.63
N CYS A 88 17.99 -2.90 7.31
CA CYS A 88 17.67 -1.75 6.44
C CYS A 88 16.21 -1.73 5.97
N GLY A 89 15.44 -2.80 6.16
CA GLY A 89 14.08 -2.93 5.64
C GLY A 89 14.05 -3.03 4.11
N ILE A 90 14.94 -3.84 3.52
CA ILE A 90 15.03 -4.08 2.07
C ILE A 90 14.69 -5.54 1.76
N ASN A 91 13.81 -5.77 0.78
CA ASN A 91 13.44 -7.12 0.35
C ASN A 91 14.69 -7.93 -0.07
N PRO A 92 14.97 -9.11 0.52
CA PRO A 92 16.10 -9.97 0.13
C PRO A 92 16.14 -10.30 -1.36
N GLN A 93 14.99 -10.41 -2.03
CA GLN A 93 14.88 -10.65 -3.47
C GLN A 93 15.56 -9.55 -4.29
N VAL A 94 15.43 -8.29 -3.85
CA VAL A 94 16.07 -7.13 -4.50
C VAL A 94 17.59 -7.25 -4.41
N LEU A 95 18.13 -7.62 -3.24
CA LEU A 95 19.58 -7.79 -3.04
C LEU A 95 20.12 -8.96 -3.88
N LEU A 96 19.41 -10.08 -3.94
CA LEU A 96 19.77 -11.22 -4.80
C LEU A 96 19.81 -10.83 -6.28
N VAL A 97 18.82 -10.09 -6.77
CA VAL A 97 18.83 -9.59 -8.15
C VAL A 97 19.97 -8.59 -8.38
N LEU A 98 20.28 -7.75 -7.39
CA LEU A 98 21.38 -6.81 -7.50
C LEU A 98 22.73 -7.53 -7.61
N LEU A 99 22.99 -8.54 -6.77
CA LEU A 99 24.19 -9.38 -6.85
C LEU A 99 24.35 -10.03 -8.24
N GLN A 100 23.25 -10.45 -8.84
CA GLN A 100 23.25 -11.01 -10.18
C GLN A 100 23.53 -9.96 -11.25
N LYS A 101 22.82 -8.83 -11.19
CA LYS A 101 22.92 -7.77 -12.18
C LYS A 101 24.33 -7.18 -12.22
N GLU A 102 24.97 -7.05 -11.07
CA GLU A 102 26.23 -6.31 -10.93
C GLU A 102 27.47 -7.20 -11.07
N GLN A 103 27.40 -8.46 -10.64
CA GLN A 103 28.57 -9.36 -10.66
C GLN A 103 28.27 -10.77 -11.20
N SER A 104 27.06 -11.02 -11.74
CA SER A 104 26.58 -12.38 -12.13
C SER A 104 26.67 -13.42 -11.01
N LEU A 105 26.79 -12.97 -9.75
CA LEU A 105 27.33 -13.77 -8.66
C LEU A 105 26.39 -14.90 -8.18
N VAL A 106 25.09 -14.74 -8.38
CA VAL A 106 24.09 -15.73 -7.90
C VAL A 106 24.11 -17.00 -8.75
N THR A 107 24.36 -16.87 -10.06
CA THR A 107 24.42 -18.00 -11.00
C THR A 107 25.84 -18.46 -11.32
N ASP A 108 26.86 -17.79 -10.77
CA ASP A 108 28.26 -18.12 -11.01
C ASP A 108 28.70 -19.36 -10.22
N ASP A 109 29.17 -20.38 -10.94
CA ASP A 109 29.64 -21.64 -10.38
C ASP A 109 31.16 -21.70 -10.19
N TRP A 110 31.89 -20.62 -10.51
CA TRP A 110 33.34 -20.48 -10.33
C TRP A 110 33.78 -19.02 -10.06
N PRO A 111 33.13 -18.30 -9.13
CA PRO A 111 33.32 -16.86 -8.96
C PRO A 111 34.71 -16.49 -8.45
N TRP A 112 35.17 -15.32 -8.86
CA TRP A 112 36.44 -14.74 -8.46
C TRP A 112 36.32 -13.89 -7.18
N PRO A 113 37.41 -13.77 -6.39
CA PRO A 113 37.44 -12.92 -5.21
C PRO A 113 37.00 -11.47 -5.46
N TYR A 114 37.25 -10.93 -6.65
CA TYR A 114 36.83 -9.58 -7.03
C TYR A 114 35.30 -9.40 -7.00
N GLN A 115 34.54 -10.42 -7.41
CA GLN A 115 33.08 -10.37 -7.39
C GLN A 115 32.55 -10.28 -5.96
N TYR A 116 33.21 -10.88 -4.96
CA TYR A 116 32.83 -10.71 -3.55
C TYR A 116 33.23 -9.34 -3.00
N ARG A 117 34.42 -8.85 -3.40
CA ARG A 117 34.91 -7.54 -2.98
C ARG A 117 34.00 -6.39 -3.44
N PHE A 118 33.37 -6.54 -4.62
CA PHE A 118 32.50 -5.54 -5.25
C PHE A 118 31.13 -6.11 -5.67
N ALA A 119 30.54 -6.94 -4.81
CA ALA A 119 29.36 -7.76 -5.06
C ALA A 119 28.13 -7.03 -5.65
N THR A 120 27.94 -5.76 -5.31
CA THR A 120 26.84 -4.94 -5.83
C THR A 120 27.33 -3.81 -6.73
N GLY A 121 28.63 -3.72 -7.02
CA GLY A 121 29.19 -2.60 -7.77
C GLY A 121 29.20 -1.27 -6.99
N TYR A 122 28.87 -1.29 -5.69
CA TYR A 122 28.84 -0.05 -4.89
C TYR A 122 30.25 0.49 -4.75
N CYS A 123 30.43 1.78 -5.08
CA CYS A 123 31.73 2.44 -5.02
C CYS A 123 32.81 1.82 -5.96
N VAL A 124 32.41 1.09 -7.01
CA VAL A 124 33.32 0.70 -8.08
C VAL A 124 33.61 1.91 -8.96
N TYR A 125 34.89 2.15 -9.25
CA TYR A 125 35.34 3.26 -10.09
C TYR A 125 36.08 2.69 -11.31
N ASP A 126 35.67 3.11 -12.51
CA ASP A 126 36.20 2.54 -13.76
C ASP A 126 37.70 2.81 -13.97
N VAL A 127 38.25 3.86 -13.34
CA VAL A 127 39.66 4.27 -13.50
C VAL A 127 40.31 4.75 -12.20
N GLY A 128 40.95 3.85 -11.45
CA GLY A 128 41.76 4.20 -10.27
C GLY A 128 41.17 3.68 -8.94
N PRO A 129 41.86 3.92 -7.80
CA PRO A 129 41.38 3.45 -6.51
C PRO A 129 40.06 4.12 -6.12
N PRO A 130 39.19 3.46 -5.33
CA PRO A 130 37.97 4.07 -4.83
C PRO A 130 38.28 5.38 -4.11
N PRO A 131 37.44 6.42 -4.22
CA PRO A 131 37.64 7.65 -3.47
C PRO A 131 37.61 7.37 -1.96
N PRO A 132 38.24 8.19 -1.11
CA PRO A 132 38.27 7.97 0.34
C PRO A 132 36.88 7.81 1.00
N SER A 133 35.84 8.38 0.39
CA SER A 133 34.43 8.20 0.80
C SER A 133 33.91 6.77 0.69
N CYS A 134 34.63 5.91 -0.03
CA CYS A 134 34.33 4.49 -0.22
C CYS A 134 35.18 3.57 0.68
N ALA A 135 35.97 4.13 1.60
CA ALA A 135 36.71 3.32 2.55
C ALA A 135 35.74 2.51 3.42
N GLY A 136 35.98 1.19 3.53
CA GLY A 136 35.16 0.28 4.33
C GLY A 136 33.90 -0.26 3.62
N THR A 137 33.69 0.05 2.33
CA THR A 137 32.55 -0.49 1.57
C THR A 137 32.84 -1.83 0.89
N GLU A 138 34.09 -2.28 0.89
CA GLU A 138 34.54 -3.50 0.22
C GLU A 138 34.17 -4.77 1.01
N GLY A 139 34.17 -5.91 0.31
CA GLY A 139 33.80 -7.21 0.87
C GLY A 139 32.31 -7.49 0.75
N PHE A 140 31.91 -8.75 0.88
CA PHE A 140 30.54 -9.15 0.56
C PHE A 140 29.53 -8.46 1.49
N PHE A 141 29.79 -8.46 2.80
CA PHE A 141 28.95 -7.74 3.76
C PHE A 141 28.88 -6.23 3.48
N GLY A 142 30.04 -5.60 3.25
CA GLY A 142 30.12 -4.16 2.97
C GLY A 142 29.29 -3.78 1.75
N GLN A 143 29.43 -4.51 0.65
CA GLN A 143 28.71 -4.28 -0.59
C GLN A 143 27.19 -4.44 -0.41
N VAL A 144 26.76 -5.54 0.20
CA VAL A 144 25.33 -5.82 0.42
C VAL A 144 24.69 -4.74 1.32
N TYR A 145 25.35 -4.34 2.41
CA TYR A 145 24.84 -3.28 3.28
C TYR A 145 24.84 -1.91 2.62
N TYR A 146 25.93 -1.48 1.98
CA TYR A 146 25.98 -0.14 1.42
C TYR A 146 25.01 0.02 0.25
N ALA A 147 24.75 -1.03 -0.52
CA ALA A 147 23.65 -1.03 -1.49
C ALA A 147 22.28 -0.85 -0.81
N ALA A 148 21.98 -1.62 0.24
CA ALA A 148 20.73 -1.51 0.99
C ALA A 148 20.56 -0.12 1.64
N ARG A 149 21.61 0.37 2.30
CA ARG A 149 21.70 1.70 2.89
C ARG A 149 21.49 2.79 1.85
N GLN A 150 22.05 2.64 0.64
CA GLN A 150 21.90 3.63 -0.41
C GLN A 150 20.45 3.73 -0.90
N PHE A 151 19.73 2.62 -1.01
CA PHE A 151 18.28 2.66 -1.30
C PHE A 151 17.47 3.40 -0.23
N LYS A 152 17.84 3.25 1.05
CA LYS A 152 17.21 4.01 2.13
C LYS A 152 17.56 5.49 2.08
N ARG A 153 18.79 5.82 1.69
CA ARG A 153 19.25 7.20 1.54
C ARG A 153 18.55 7.91 0.39
N TYR A 154 18.31 7.24 -0.74
CA TYR A 154 17.52 7.80 -1.85
C TYR A 154 16.10 8.18 -1.42
N ALA A 155 15.49 7.41 -0.52
CA ALA A 155 14.18 7.73 0.03
C ALA A 155 14.21 8.87 1.06
N ARG A 156 15.20 8.88 1.96
CA ARG A 156 15.32 9.89 3.02
C ARG A 156 15.71 11.27 2.47
N ASP A 157 16.69 11.31 1.58
CA ASP A 157 17.28 12.54 1.05
C ASP A 157 16.76 12.82 -0.37
N VAL A 158 15.45 12.67 -0.59
CA VAL A 158 14.82 12.66 -1.93
C VAL A 158 15.20 13.88 -2.80
N ASP A 159 15.37 15.06 -2.19
CA ASP A 159 15.73 16.28 -2.89
C ASP A 159 17.19 16.33 -3.37
N SER A 160 18.05 15.45 -2.87
CA SER A 160 19.46 15.34 -3.26
C SER A 160 19.69 14.44 -4.47
N TYR A 161 18.64 13.87 -5.05
CA TYR A 161 18.72 12.89 -6.13
C TYR A 161 17.84 13.25 -7.33
N ASN A 162 18.22 12.71 -8.49
CA ASN A 162 17.65 13.11 -9.78
C ASN A 162 16.22 12.60 -10.00
N PHE A 163 15.87 11.44 -9.43
CA PHE A 163 14.59 10.79 -9.68
C PHE A 163 13.76 10.65 -8.41
N ARG A 164 12.47 11.01 -8.49
CA ARG A 164 11.55 11.05 -7.34
C ARG A 164 10.25 10.31 -7.66
N ALA A 165 9.68 9.67 -6.65
CA ALA A 165 8.38 9.01 -6.77
C ALA A 165 7.22 10.03 -6.76
N GLY A 166 6.07 9.63 -7.29
CA GLY A 166 4.84 10.42 -7.34
C GLY A 166 4.82 11.52 -8.41
N ILE A 167 5.89 11.65 -9.21
CA ILE A 167 6.00 12.69 -10.24
C ILE A 167 6.47 12.15 -11.58
N ASN A 168 6.27 12.97 -12.61
CA ASN A 168 6.86 12.78 -13.93
C ASN A 168 8.35 13.16 -13.93
N ASN A 169 9.21 12.22 -14.30
CA ASN A 169 10.65 12.41 -14.38
C ASN A 169 11.10 12.30 -15.84
N MET A 170 12.00 13.18 -16.28
CA MET A 170 12.68 13.01 -17.58
C MET A 170 13.86 12.06 -17.41
N ILE A 171 13.81 10.91 -18.08
CA ILE A 171 14.82 9.86 -17.95
C ILE A 171 15.44 9.58 -19.32
N ARG A 172 16.78 9.56 -19.40
CA ARG A 172 17.51 9.30 -20.64
C ARG A 172 17.54 7.81 -20.99
N TYR A 173 17.63 7.53 -22.28
CA TYR A 173 17.83 6.16 -22.78
C TYR A 173 19.28 5.68 -22.70
N SER A 174 20.24 6.60 -22.57
CA SER A 174 21.68 6.33 -22.60
C SER A 174 22.46 7.45 -21.89
N PRO A 175 23.69 7.18 -21.40
CA PRO A 175 24.64 8.23 -21.03
C PRO A 175 24.92 9.24 -22.15
N ASP A 176 24.86 8.79 -23.40
CA ASP A 176 24.96 9.65 -24.58
C ASP A 176 23.66 10.46 -24.75
N PRO A 177 23.69 11.80 -24.58
CA PRO A 177 22.50 12.64 -24.72
C PRO A 177 21.86 12.60 -26.10
N SER A 178 22.62 12.25 -27.16
CA SER A 178 22.11 12.15 -28.53
C SER A 178 21.07 11.04 -28.69
N CYS A 179 21.03 10.08 -27.77
CA CYS A 179 20.05 9.00 -27.74
C CYS A 179 18.67 9.44 -27.25
N GLY A 180 18.55 10.65 -26.71
CA GLY A 180 17.29 11.22 -26.23
C GLY A 180 16.82 10.70 -24.87
N GLU A 181 15.61 11.15 -24.50
CA GLU A 181 14.95 10.92 -23.22
C GLU A 181 13.42 10.93 -23.41
N SER A 182 12.69 10.44 -22.41
CA SER A 182 11.24 10.57 -22.33
C SER A 182 10.76 10.75 -20.89
N GLN A 183 9.52 11.20 -20.77
CA GLN A 183 8.88 11.41 -19.48
C GLN A 183 8.33 10.09 -18.94
N VAL A 184 8.72 9.74 -17.72
CA VAL A 184 8.29 8.52 -17.02
C VAL A 184 7.67 8.94 -15.68
N TYR A 185 6.41 8.57 -15.47
CA TYR A 185 5.78 8.70 -14.16
C TYR A 185 6.29 7.59 -13.23
N ILE A 186 7.07 7.97 -12.20
CA ILE A 186 7.60 7.02 -11.23
C ILE A 186 6.59 6.88 -10.10
N GLN A 187 5.84 5.78 -10.09
CA GLN A 187 4.73 5.58 -9.13
C GLN A 187 5.20 5.46 -7.66
N ASN A 188 6.31 4.78 -7.40
CA ASN A 188 6.72 4.46 -6.02
C ASN A 188 8.22 4.63 -5.78
N GLN A 189 8.58 4.66 -4.50
CA GLN A 189 9.96 4.89 -4.06
C GLN A 189 10.92 3.77 -4.49
N GLY A 190 10.45 2.52 -4.62
CA GLY A 190 11.27 1.41 -5.11
C GLY A 190 11.75 1.64 -6.55
N THR A 191 10.85 2.09 -7.43
CA THR A 191 11.20 2.44 -8.81
C THR A 191 12.12 3.67 -8.86
N ALA A 192 11.88 4.69 -8.03
CA ALA A 192 12.77 5.84 -7.91
C ALA A 192 14.19 5.43 -7.47
N ASN A 193 14.28 4.50 -6.52
CA ASN A 193 15.54 3.95 -6.04
C ASN A 193 16.33 3.22 -7.13
N LEU A 194 15.66 2.43 -7.97
CA LEU A 194 16.30 1.73 -9.09
C LEU A 194 16.83 2.70 -10.15
N TYR A 195 16.08 3.77 -10.47
CA TYR A 195 16.56 4.82 -11.37
C TYR A 195 17.69 5.65 -10.76
N ASN A 196 17.66 5.95 -9.46
CA ASN A 196 18.78 6.64 -8.81
C ASN A 196 20.04 5.76 -8.72
N TYR A 197 19.88 4.43 -8.69
CA TYR A 197 20.98 3.47 -8.73
C TYR A 197 21.54 3.27 -10.15
N THR A 198 20.66 3.15 -11.14
CA THR A 198 20.99 3.02 -12.57
C THR A 198 20.18 4.02 -13.40
N PRO A 199 20.75 5.20 -13.73
CA PRO A 199 20.01 6.39 -14.17
C PRO A 199 19.62 6.42 -15.66
N TYR A 200 19.18 5.29 -16.20
CA TYR A 200 18.72 5.19 -17.59
C TYR A 200 17.54 4.21 -17.75
N GLN A 201 16.62 4.55 -18.66
CA GLN A 201 15.47 3.71 -19.02
C GLN A 201 15.72 2.96 -20.34
N PRO A 202 15.19 1.73 -20.52
CA PRO A 202 15.31 1.03 -21.78
C PRO A 202 14.52 1.75 -22.88
N ASN A 203 15.06 1.79 -24.10
CA ASN A 203 14.32 2.22 -25.28
C ASN A 203 13.50 1.06 -25.88
N ALA A 204 12.66 1.35 -26.87
CA ALA A 204 11.82 0.33 -27.51
C ALA A 204 12.60 -0.85 -28.11
N ALA A 205 13.79 -0.59 -28.68
CA ALA A 205 14.65 -1.64 -29.23
C ALA A 205 15.25 -2.54 -28.13
N ALA A 206 15.60 -1.96 -26.97
CA ALA A 206 16.12 -2.71 -25.84
C ALA A 206 15.04 -3.61 -25.21
N LEU A 207 13.77 -3.20 -25.29
CA LEU A 207 12.63 -3.99 -24.83
C LEU A 207 12.23 -5.09 -25.83
N SER A 208 12.33 -4.86 -27.13
CA SER A 208 11.88 -5.82 -28.16
C SER A 208 12.72 -7.10 -28.23
N VAL A 209 13.95 -7.07 -27.71
CA VAL A 209 14.87 -8.22 -27.67
C VAL A 209 14.79 -9.04 -26.38
N VAL A 210 13.92 -8.66 -25.43
CA VAL A 210 13.70 -9.39 -24.18
C VAL A 210 12.76 -10.57 -24.42
N SER A 211 13.07 -11.73 -23.86
CA SER A 211 12.22 -12.92 -23.92
C SER A 211 12.15 -13.64 -22.58
N ASN A 212 11.26 -14.63 -22.43
CA ASN A 212 11.18 -15.43 -21.20
C ASN A 212 12.45 -16.24 -20.89
N SER A 213 13.34 -16.43 -21.87
CA SER A 213 14.57 -17.20 -21.76
C SER A 213 15.83 -16.33 -21.68
N SER A 214 15.75 -15.03 -22.00
CA SER A 214 16.91 -14.14 -22.01
C SER A 214 16.53 -12.68 -21.72
N PRO A 215 17.35 -11.93 -20.94
CA PRO A 215 17.19 -10.48 -20.78
C PRO A 215 17.51 -9.68 -22.07
N GLY A 216 17.87 -10.36 -23.17
CA GLY A 216 18.13 -9.76 -24.46
C GLY A 216 19.58 -9.29 -24.65
N GLY A 217 19.90 -8.89 -25.88
CA GLY A 217 21.22 -8.40 -26.28
C GLY A 217 21.38 -6.88 -26.16
N GLU A 218 22.57 -6.42 -26.54
CA GLU A 218 22.87 -5.00 -26.70
C GLU A 218 22.29 -4.44 -28.00
N VAL A 219 21.79 -3.22 -27.96
CA VAL A 219 21.24 -2.48 -29.10
C VAL A 219 21.72 -1.02 -29.06
N PRO A 220 21.74 -0.31 -30.22
CA PRO A 220 22.07 1.12 -30.23
C PRO A 220 21.17 1.92 -29.29
N CYS A 221 21.78 2.81 -28.51
CA CYS A 221 21.09 3.64 -27.51
C CYS A 221 20.28 2.87 -26.45
N GLY A 222 20.56 1.58 -26.24
CA GLY A 222 19.89 0.76 -25.23
C GLY A 222 20.50 0.91 -23.84
N ALA A 223 19.64 1.03 -22.82
CA ALA A 223 20.02 0.84 -21.42
C ALA A 223 19.47 -0.47 -20.86
N TYR A 224 20.30 -1.18 -20.11
CA TYR A 224 20.01 -2.55 -19.70
C TYR A 224 19.85 -2.72 -18.19
N GLY A 225 20.29 -1.76 -17.38
CA GLY A 225 20.31 -1.90 -15.91
C GLY A 225 18.94 -2.23 -15.32
N ASN A 226 18.00 -1.30 -15.41
CA ASN A 226 16.65 -1.48 -14.87
C ASN A 226 15.86 -2.58 -15.62
N ARG A 227 16.10 -2.73 -16.93
CA ARG A 227 15.52 -3.81 -17.75
C ARG A 227 15.93 -5.19 -17.24
N ASN A 228 17.23 -5.42 -17.05
CA ASN A 228 17.77 -6.69 -16.59
C ASN A 228 17.35 -6.93 -15.14
N PHE A 229 17.31 -5.90 -14.29
CA PHE A 229 16.77 -6.01 -12.93
C PHE A 229 15.33 -6.53 -12.96
N TRP A 230 14.44 -5.87 -13.71
CA TRP A 230 13.05 -6.28 -13.86
C TRP A 230 12.94 -7.71 -14.40
N TRP A 231 13.76 -8.06 -15.38
CA TRP A 231 13.75 -9.40 -15.98
C TRP A 231 14.16 -10.48 -14.96
N TYR A 232 15.30 -10.31 -14.28
CA TYR A 232 15.77 -11.27 -13.27
C TYR A 232 14.78 -11.40 -12.12
N PHE A 233 14.27 -10.27 -11.62
CA PHE A 233 13.26 -10.27 -10.56
C PHE A 233 12.02 -11.05 -11.01
N THR A 234 11.50 -10.73 -12.20
CA THR A 234 10.29 -11.38 -12.73
C THR A 234 10.50 -12.88 -12.96
N LYS A 235 11.66 -13.24 -13.52
CA LYS A 235 12.02 -14.62 -13.81
C LYS A 235 12.17 -15.47 -12.55
N TRP A 236 12.66 -14.88 -11.45
CA TRP A 236 13.00 -15.61 -10.24
C TRP A 236 11.89 -15.61 -9.20
N PHE A 237 11.14 -14.53 -9.11
CA PHE A 237 10.19 -14.28 -8.02
C PHE A 237 8.77 -14.00 -8.50
N GLY A 238 8.54 -13.97 -9.81
CA GLY A 238 7.23 -13.68 -10.40
C GLY A 238 6.98 -12.17 -10.48
N SER A 239 5.70 -11.79 -10.58
CA SER A 239 5.30 -10.41 -10.86
C SER A 239 6.01 -9.38 -9.95
N THR A 240 6.45 -8.27 -10.56
CA THR A 240 6.95 -7.08 -9.86
C THR A 240 5.83 -6.21 -9.29
N LEU A 241 4.59 -6.49 -9.70
CA LEU A 241 3.38 -6.10 -8.99
C LEU A 241 3.14 -7.21 -7.96
N GLY A 242 3.10 -6.89 -6.66
CA GLY A 242 2.99 -7.89 -5.60
C GLY A 242 1.82 -8.86 -5.85
N PRO A 243 1.94 -10.16 -5.50
CA PRO A 243 0.77 -11.03 -5.48
C PRO A 243 -0.29 -10.44 -4.55
N PRO A 244 -1.58 -10.45 -4.91
CA PRO A 244 -2.67 -10.05 -4.00
C PRO A 244 -2.65 -10.78 -2.65
N ASP A 245 -1.97 -11.92 -2.56
CA ASP A 245 -1.93 -12.79 -1.37
C ASP A 245 -0.68 -12.62 -0.47
N TYR A 246 0.26 -11.71 -0.75
CA TYR A 246 1.54 -11.71 -0.01
C TYR A 246 1.45 -11.18 1.42
N SER A 247 0.32 -10.60 1.79
CA SER A 247 0.27 -9.58 2.83
C SER A 247 -0.33 -10.05 4.17
N CYS A 248 -0.78 -11.30 4.25
CA CYS A 248 -1.30 -11.90 5.50
C CYS A 248 -0.79 -13.31 5.78
N LYS A 249 0.48 -13.62 5.46
CA LYS A 249 1.10 -14.94 5.72
C LYS A 249 0.98 -15.39 7.20
N GLU A 250 0.70 -14.45 8.12
CA GLU A 250 0.52 -14.68 9.56
C GLU A 250 -0.83 -14.18 10.11
N GLY A 251 -1.79 -13.84 9.24
CA GLY A 251 -3.11 -13.38 9.66
C GLY A 251 -3.86 -14.45 10.48
N VAL A 252 -4.60 -14.03 11.50
CA VAL A 252 -5.48 -14.88 12.30
C VAL A 252 -6.84 -14.22 12.43
N ASN A 253 -7.90 -15.03 12.37
CA ASN A 253 -9.23 -14.54 12.70
C ASN A 253 -9.45 -14.51 14.21
N PHE A 254 -10.23 -13.53 14.65
CA PHE A 254 -10.66 -13.34 16.02
C PHE A 254 -12.08 -13.87 16.22
N GLY A 255 -12.40 -14.31 17.44
CA GLY A 255 -13.78 -14.54 17.85
C GLY A 255 -14.51 -13.21 18.10
N GLY A 256 -15.85 -13.20 17.98
CA GLY A 256 -16.65 -11.97 17.97
C GLY A 256 -16.95 -11.55 16.52
N GLY A 257 -18.21 -11.16 16.25
CA GLY A 257 -18.87 -11.18 14.94
C GLY A 257 -18.13 -10.55 13.75
N LEU A 258 -18.63 -10.85 12.54
CA LEU A 258 -18.08 -10.44 11.24
C LEU A 258 -17.97 -8.91 11.03
N GLY A 259 -18.76 -8.12 11.78
CA GLY A 259 -18.81 -6.66 11.72
C GLY A 259 -18.69 -6.06 10.31
N PRO A 260 -19.41 -6.57 9.29
CA PRO A 260 -19.21 -6.07 7.95
C PRO A 260 -19.84 -4.70 7.80
N ARG A 261 -19.20 -3.84 7.02
CA ARG A 261 -19.66 -2.47 6.76
C ARG A 261 -19.68 -2.20 5.27
N VAL A 262 -20.77 -1.61 4.80
CA VAL A 262 -20.95 -1.12 3.44
C VAL A 262 -20.70 0.38 3.42
N VAL A 263 -19.84 0.81 2.52
CA VAL A 263 -19.60 2.22 2.21
C VAL A 263 -19.92 2.49 0.74
N VAL A 264 -20.32 3.71 0.43
CA VAL A 264 -20.37 4.18 -0.96
C VAL A 264 -18.93 4.37 -1.45
N ASN A 265 -18.65 3.95 -2.66
CA ASN A 265 -17.31 3.98 -3.25
C ASN A 265 -17.39 4.37 -4.73
N GLN A 266 -16.87 5.55 -5.06
CA GLN A 266 -16.61 5.97 -6.42
C GLN A 266 -15.34 5.29 -6.95
N PHE A 267 -15.45 4.03 -7.38
CA PHE A 267 -14.30 3.19 -7.71
C PHE A 267 -13.48 3.67 -8.93
N SER A 268 -14.11 4.44 -9.82
CA SER A 268 -13.54 5.01 -11.03
C SER A 268 -13.71 6.54 -11.01
N PRO A 269 -12.74 7.33 -11.53
CA PRO A 269 -12.89 8.79 -11.69
C PRO A 269 -14.09 9.25 -12.53
N SER A 270 -14.78 8.32 -13.19
CA SER A 270 -15.95 8.57 -14.02
C SER A 270 -16.99 7.48 -13.87
N GLY A 271 -18.25 7.85 -14.12
CA GLY A 271 -19.41 7.00 -13.95
C GLY A 271 -19.98 7.09 -12.53
N ASN A 272 -20.93 6.21 -12.23
CA ASN A 272 -21.66 6.24 -10.98
C ASN A 272 -20.87 5.60 -9.84
N ALA A 273 -21.09 6.09 -8.62
CA ALA A 273 -20.60 5.42 -7.42
C ALA A 273 -21.31 4.07 -7.25
N THR A 274 -20.62 3.16 -6.57
CA THR A 274 -21.19 1.87 -6.18
C THR A 274 -20.90 1.62 -4.71
N PHE A 275 -21.02 0.38 -4.25
CA PHE A 275 -20.86 0.02 -2.84
C PHE A 275 -19.67 -0.90 -2.66
N THR A 276 -18.95 -0.73 -1.56
CA THR A 276 -17.93 -1.66 -1.10
C THR A 276 -18.30 -2.23 0.25
N LEU A 277 -18.34 -3.55 0.33
CA LEU A 277 -18.45 -4.28 1.59
C LEU A 277 -17.06 -4.57 2.12
N SER A 278 -16.86 -4.29 3.40
CA SER A 278 -15.66 -4.66 4.14
C SER A 278 -15.96 -5.77 5.15
N TYR A 279 -15.08 -6.75 5.24
CA TYR A 279 -15.02 -7.71 6.34
C TYR A 279 -13.71 -7.50 7.08
N LEU A 280 -13.77 -7.06 8.33
CA LEU A 280 -12.57 -6.81 9.12
C LEU A 280 -11.97 -8.10 9.69
N ASN A 281 -12.77 -9.14 9.83
CA ASN A 281 -12.40 -10.38 10.51
C ASN A 281 -13.32 -11.55 10.08
N GLN A 282 -12.96 -12.76 10.51
CA GLN A 282 -13.63 -14.02 10.15
C GLN A 282 -13.63 -14.28 8.63
N THR A 283 -12.56 -13.85 7.98
CA THR A 283 -12.36 -13.96 6.54
C THR A 283 -11.58 -15.23 6.19
N ILE A 284 -11.75 -15.76 4.98
CA ILE A 284 -11.00 -16.96 4.57
C ILE A 284 -9.51 -16.63 4.44
N SER A 285 -9.20 -15.42 3.95
CA SER A 285 -7.83 -14.92 3.84
C SER A 285 -7.16 -14.62 5.19
N LYS A 286 -7.95 -14.45 6.26
CA LYS A 286 -7.50 -13.94 7.56
C LYS A 286 -6.91 -12.52 7.48
N CYS A 287 -7.24 -11.80 6.41
CA CYS A 287 -7.03 -10.36 6.22
C CYS A 287 -8.34 -9.60 6.41
N ILE A 288 -8.27 -8.28 6.44
CA ILE A 288 -9.42 -7.47 6.02
C ILE A 288 -9.71 -7.79 4.55
N GLU A 289 -10.97 -8.09 4.20
CA GLU A 289 -11.40 -8.31 2.82
C GLU A 289 -12.33 -7.19 2.36
N LEU A 290 -12.13 -6.72 1.13
CA LEU A 290 -12.89 -5.65 0.49
C LEU A 290 -13.54 -6.18 -0.78
N HIS A 291 -14.85 -5.97 -0.90
CA HIS A 291 -15.67 -6.46 -2.02
C HIS A 291 -16.47 -5.30 -2.60
N THR A 292 -16.01 -4.76 -3.73
CA THR A 292 -16.70 -3.69 -4.45
C THR A 292 -17.65 -4.31 -5.47
N TRP A 293 -18.94 -3.99 -5.37
CA TRP A 293 -19.95 -4.50 -6.29
C TRP A 293 -19.89 -3.82 -7.66
N GLN A 294 -20.36 -4.54 -8.69
CA GLN A 294 -20.84 -3.91 -9.92
C GLN A 294 -22.12 -3.12 -9.62
N PRO A 295 -22.51 -2.12 -10.45
CA PRO A 295 -23.71 -1.32 -10.20
C PRO A 295 -25.01 -2.12 -10.03
N ASN A 296 -25.09 -3.34 -10.56
CA ASN A 296 -26.25 -4.24 -10.38
C ASN A 296 -26.27 -5.03 -9.06
N LEU A 297 -25.22 -4.92 -8.24
CA LEU A 297 -25.04 -5.61 -6.96
C LEU A 297 -25.03 -7.15 -7.01
N GLN A 298 -24.94 -7.74 -8.21
CA GLN A 298 -24.99 -9.20 -8.40
C GLN A 298 -23.61 -9.84 -8.57
N SER A 299 -22.58 -9.05 -8.87
CA SER A 299 -21.20 -9.51 -9.05
C SER A 299 -20.20 -8.46 -8.61
N TRP A 300 -18.92 -8.83 -8.56
CA TRP A 300 -17.84 -8.00 -8.05
C TRP A 300 -17.17 -7.21 -9.17
N VAL A 301 -16.90 -5.91 -8.93
CA VAL A 301 -15.85 -5.15 -9.63
C VAL A 301 -14.50 -5.61 -9.09
N THR A 302 -14.37 -5.68 -7.77
CA THR A 302 -13.20 -6.23 -7.08
C THR A 302 -13.62 -7.07 -5.88
N ASN A 303 -12.83 -8.09 -5.58
CA ASN A 303 -12.93 -8.92 -4.39
C ASN A 303 -11.50 -9.25 -3.98
N VAL A 304 -11.00 -8.59 -2.94
CA VAL A 304 -9.58 -8.55 -2.60
C VAL A 304 -9.40 -8.67 -1.10
N ALA A 305 -8.52 -9.57 -0.67
CA ALA A 305 -7.94 -9.56 0.66
C ALA A 305 -6.85 -8.48 0.71
N THR A 306 -6.93 -7.53 1.64
CA THR A 306 -5.99 -6.41 1.74
C THR A 306 -4.64 -6.83 2.33
N ASN A 307 -3.71 -5.87 2.41
CA ASN A 307 -2.47 -6.06 3.14
C ASN A 307 -2.51 -5.98 4.67
N HIS A 308 -3.69 -5.77 5.25
CA HIS A 308 -3.85 -5.72 6.68
C HIS A 308 -4.43 -7.05 7.16
N PRO A 309 -3.80 -7.73 8.13
CA PRO A 309 -4.39 -8.88 8.81
C PRO A 309 -5.78 -8.56 9.35
N ALA A 310 -6.60 -9.59 9.55
CA ALA A 310 -7.88 -9.42 10.21
C ALA A 310 -7.71 -8.67 11.54
N ILE A 311 -8.73 -7.90 11.93
CA ILE A 311 -8.73 -7.08 13.12
C ILE A 311 -10.11 -7.10 13.78
N PRO A 312 -10.23 -7.12 15.12
CA PRO A 312 -11.53 -7.06 15.77
C PRO A 312 -12.30 -5.80 15.33
N PRO A 313 -13.59 -5.92 14.94
CA PRO A 313 -14.37 -4.78 14.44
C PRO A 313 -14.39 -3.53 15.34
N PRO A 314 -14.42 -3.62 16.69
CA PRO A 314 -14.34 -2.43 17.54
C PRO A 314 -13.01 -1.66 17.46
N ASN A 315 -11.97 -2.21 16.83
CA ASN A 315 -10.65 -1.60 16.76
C ASN A 315 -10.39 -0.90 15.43
N ALA A 316 -11.30 -1.01 14.46
CA ALA A 316 -11.10 -0.48 13.13
C ALA A 316 -12.41 -0.13 12.42
N GLU A 317 -12.30 0.80 11.49
CA GLU A 317 -13.37 1.11 10.56
C GLU A 317 -12.80 1.35 9.15
N ILE A 318 -13.57 0.99 8.13
CA ILE A 318 -13.27 1.31 6.74
C ILE A 318 -14.20 2.43 6.30
N ILE A 319 -13.62 3.57 5.92
CA ILE A 319 -14.33 4.71 5.33
C ILE A 319 -13.92 4.89 3.86
N ALA A 320 -14.69 5.67 3.11
CA ALA A 320 -14.42 5.95 1.71
C ALA A 320 -14.57 7.45 1.42
N GLY A 321 -13.60 8.04 0.74
CA GLY A 321 -13.65 9.46 0.36
C GLY A 321 -12.63 9.82 -0.72
N ASN A 322 -12.91 10.86 -1.50
CA ASN A 322 -12.06 11.40 -2.56
C ASN A 322 -11.00 12.34 -1.97
N ILE A 323 -10.01 11.75 -1.29
CA ILE A 323 -9.00 12.51 -0.55
C ILE A 323 -7.87 13.03 -1.44
N TYR A 324 -7.91 12.79 -2.75
CA TYR A 324 -6.94 13.34 -3.71
C TYR A 324 -7.54 14.35 -4.70
N GLY A 325 -8.87 14.51 -4.73
CA GLY A 325 -9.54 15.44 -5.64
C GLY A 325 -9.55 14.95 -7.10
N ASP A 326 -9.45 13.64 -7.34
CA ASP A 326 -9.44 13.05 -8.68
C ASP A 326 -10.78 12.39 -9.07
N ALA A 327 -11.83 12.68 -8.29
CA ALA A 327 -13.18 12.15 -8.41
C ALA A 327 -13.29 10.63 -8.18
N ARG A 328 -12.24 9.98 -7.67
CA ARG A 328 -12.31 8.60 -7.20
C ARG A 328 -12.34 8.61 -5.67
N SER A 329 -13.04 7.64 -5.06
CA SER A 329 -12.92 7.41 -3.62
C SER A 329 -11.74 6.47 -3.31
N GLU A 330 -10.96 6.82 -2.31
CA GLU A 330 -10.02 5.94 -1.65
C GLU A 330 -10.70 5.20 -0.49
N LEU A 331 -10.32 3.93 -0.29
CA LEU A 331 -10.67 3.20 0.93
C LEU A 331 -9.61 3.43 2.00
N ILE A 332 -10.07 3.76 3.20
CA ILE A 332 -9.24 4.24 4.29
C ILE A 332 -9.53 3.41 5.53
N LEU A 333 -8.48 2.84 6.14
CA LEU A 333 -8.54 2.17 7.43
C LEU A 333 -8.29 3.18 8.55
N VAL A 334 -9.25 3.30 9.46
CA VAL A 334 -9.13 4.09 10.69
C VAL A 334 -8.92 3.14 11.87
N LEU A 335 -7.88 3.37 12.67
CA LEU A 335 -7.54 2.59 13.86
C LEU A 335 -7.65 3.45 15.13
N PRO A 336 -8.80 3.45 15.81
CA PRO A 336 -9.00 4.35 16.95
C PRO A 336 -8.70 3.77 18.33
N ARG A 337 -8.51 2.45 18.45
CA ARG A 337 -8.24 1.78 19.74
C ARG A 337 -6.87 1.13 19.85
N THR A 338 -6.35 0.59 18.76
CA THR A 338 -5.12 -0.21 18.77
C THR A 338 -4.17 0.32 17.73
N SER A 339 -3.22 1.12 18.18
CA SER A 339 -2.24 1.74 17.31
C SER A 339 -0.87 1.71 17.99
N VAL A 340 0.19 1.61 17.18
CA VAL A 340 1.56 1.59 17.72
C VAL A 340 1.94 2.97 18.23
N SER A 341 1.35 4.02 17.67
CA SER A 341 1.59 5.41 18.04
C SER A 341 0.88 5.87 19.32
N GLY A 342 -0.14 5.15 19.79
CA GLY A 342 -1.01 5.61 20.88
C GLY A 342 -1.96 6.74 20.48
N LYS A 343 -2.12 6.97 19.18
CA LYS A 343 -3.01 7.97 18.57
C LYS A 343 -3.94 7.31 17.57
N ILE A 344 -5.02 7.99 17.16
CA ILE A 344 -5.83 7.50 16.03
C ILE A 344 -4.90 7.43 14.81
N GLU A 345 -4.85 6.27 14.15
CA GLU A 345 -4.10 6.11 12.90
C GLU A 345 -5.05 6.00 11.71
N VAL A 346 -4.69 6.65 10.62
CA VAL A 346 -5.43 6.67 9.36
C VAL A 346 -4.51 6.18 8.26
N HIS A 347 -4.94 5.14 7.55
CA HIS A 347 -4.16 4.49 6.50
C HIS A 347 -4.97 4.43 5.21
N THR A 348 -4.48 5.08 4.16
CA THR A 348 -5.13 5.05 2.85
C THR A 348 -4.48 3.98 1.99
N TRP A 349 -5.26 3.06 1.44
CA TRP A 349 -4.76 2.07 0.49
C TRP A 349 -4.57 2.64 -0.91
N ASP A 350 -3.68 1.99 -1.66
CA ASP A 350 -3.67 2.10 -3.12
C ASP A 350 -4.83 1.32 -3.75
N ASN A 351 -4.98 1.44 -5.07
CA ASN A 351 -6.06 0.78 -5.81
C ASN A 351 -5.94 -0.76 -5.85
N THR A 352 -4.82 -1.33 -5.40
CA THR A 352 -4.64 -2.78 -5.26
C THR A 352 -5.05 -3.28 -3.89
N TYR A 353 -5.21 -2.36 -2.92
CA TYR A 353 -5.41 -2.63 -1.51
C TYR A 353 -4.28 -3.46 -0.87
N GLN A 354 -3.12 -3.55 -1.55
CA GLN A 354 -1.94 -4.27 -1.08
C GLN A 354 -0.85 -3.36 -0.52
N HIS A 355 -0.97 -2.05 -0.72
CA HIS A 355 -0.01 -1.08 -0.23
C HIS A 355 -0.69 0.14 0.35
N TRP A 356 -0.04 0.74 1.33
CA TRP A 356 -0.44 2.04 1.86
C TRP A 356 0.08 3.14 0.94
N ILE A 357 -0.80 4.01 0.47
CA ILE A 357 -0.38 5.32 -0.08
C ILE A 357 0.07 6.21 1.07
N THR A 358 -0.70 6.20 2.16
CA THR A 358 -0.41 6.98 3.37
C THR A 358 -0.61 6.12 4.62
N ASN A 359 0.15 6.42 5.66
CA ASN A 359 0.06 5.82 6.99
C ASN A 359 0.37 6.93 7.99
N ILE A 360 -0.67 7.46 8.65
CA ILE A 360 -0.61 8.69 9.41
C ILE A 360 -1.15 8.45 10.81
N ALA A 361 -0.30 8.64 11.82
CA ALA A 361 -0.78 8.85 13.20
C ALA A 361 -1.23 10.30 13.33
N THR A 362 -2.51 10.54 13.65
CA THR A 362 -3.08 11.90 13.70
C THR A 362 -2.55 12.70 14.90
N ASN A 363 -3.04 13.91 15.10
CA ASN A 363 -2.78 14.68 16.33
C ASN A 363 -3.66 14.27 17.52
N HIS A 364 -4.66 13.39 17.34
CA HIS A 364 -5.60 13.02 18.38
C HIS A 364 -5.22 11.68 19.03
N ALA A 365 -5.34 11.61 20.37
CA ALA A 365 -5.17 10.37 21.11
C ALA A 365 -6.26 9.35 20.76
N LEU A 366 -6.06 8.07 21.11
CA LEU A 366 -7.08 7.04 20.94
C LEU A 366 -8.40 7.44 21.65
N ILE A 367 -9.52 7.22 20.96
CA ILE A 367 -10.88 7.48 21.48
C ILE A 367 -11.67 6.18 21.40
N PRO A 368 -12.52 5.86 22.38
CA PRO A 368 -13.47 4.78 22.22
C PRO A 368 -14.39 5.03 20.99
N PRO A 369 -14.50 4.11 20.02
CA PRO A 369 -15.32 4.21 18.81
C PRO A 369 -16.82 4.39 19.11
N GLU A 370 -17.27 4.04 20.30
CA GLU A 370 -18.63 4.34 20.75
C GLU A 370 -18.86 5.83 21.09
N ASP A 371 -17.82 6.67 21.02
CA ASP A 371 -17.92 8.11 21.32
C ASP A 371 -17.77 8.99 20.07
N PHE A 372 -17.24 8.46 18.95
CA PHE A 372 -16.86 9.28 17.81
C PHE A 372 -16.96 8.51 16.47
N ASP A 373 -16.88 9.23 15.36
CA ASP A 373 -16.76 8.70 14.00
C ASP A 373 -15.79 9.57 13.18
N VAL A 374 -15.25 9.03 12.07
CA VAL A 374 -14.49 9.80 11.07
C VAL A 374 -15.30 9.86 9.78
N VAL A 375 -15.69 11.07 9.39
CA VAL A 375 -16.53 11.32 8.22
C VAL A 375 -15.72 12.04 7.15
N PRO A 376 -15.48 11.41 5.98
CA PRO A 376 -14.99 12.11 4.80
C PRO A 376 -16.07 13.06 4.25
N ALA A 377 -15.70 14.30 3.91
CA ALA A 377 -16.61 15.31 3.40
C ALA A 377 -15.86 16.43 2.68
N ASP A 378 -16.32 16.86 1.50
CA ASP A 378 -15.83 18.08 0.87
C ASP A 378 -16.54 19.29 1.50
N VAL A 379 -16.06 19.78 2.65
CA VAL A 379 -16.77 20.85 3.38
C VAL A 379 -16.47 22.24 2.85
N ASN A 380 -15.47 22.38 1.99
CA ASN A 380 -15.04 23.65 1.44
C ASN A 380 -15.38 23.83 -0.07
N GLY A 381 -15.82 22.76 -0.73
CA GLY A 381 -16.27 22.73 -2.12
C GLY A 381 -15.15 22.73 -3.15
N ASP A 382 -13.95 22.24 -2.80
CA ASP A 382 -12.80 22.17 -3.70
C ASP A 382 -12.71 20.85 -4.49
N GLY A 383 -13.65 19.93 -4.26
CA GLY A 383 -13.72 18.63 -4.88
C GLY A 383 -12.86 17.56 -4.20
N ARG A 384 -12.27 17.86 -3.04
CA ARG A 384 -11.50 16.93 -2.21
C ARG A 384 -12.17 16.76 -0.85
N ASP A 385 -12.26 15.52 -0.40
CA ASP A 385 -12.81 15.25 0.92
C ASP A 385 -11.78 15.56 2.02
N GLU A 386 -12.17 16.39 2.98
CA GLU A 386 -11.55 16.49 4.29
C GLU A 386 -11.95 15.30 5.17
N LEU A 387 -11.10 14.95 6.13
CA LEU A 387 -11.50 14.03 7.20
C LEU A 387 -11.95 14.82 8.42
N LEU A 388 -13.17 14.55 8.86
CA LEU A 388 -13.78 15.16 10.04
C LEU A 388 -13.83 14.15 11.18
N LEU A 389 -13.29 14.52 12.35
CA LEU A 389 -13.60 13.81 13.59
C LEU A 389 -14.91 14.35 14.15
N VAL A 390 -15.93 13.49 14.21
CA VAL A 390 -17.21 13.81 14.85
C VAL A 390 -17.25 13.17 16.22
N LEU A 391 -17.23 13.97 17.28
CA LEU A 391 -17.31 13.52 18.67
C LEU A 391 -18.74 13.69 19.18
N TYR A 392 -19.42 12.57 19.47
CA TYR A 392 -20.83 12.55 19.82
C TYR A 392 -21.10 12.75 21.31
N ARG A 393 -20.21 12.25 22.16
CA ARG A 393 -20.31 12.34 23.63
C ARG A 393 -18.93 12.47 24.25
N ASN A 394 -18.90 12.70 25.57
CA ASN A 394 -17.68 13.07 26.30
C ASN A 394 -17.02 14.35 25.75
N THR A 395 -17.85 15.27 25.25
CA THR A 395 -17.42 16.53 24.63
C THR A 395 -17.24 17.64 25.65
N GLY A 396 -16.35 18.60 25.35
CA GLY A 396 -16.10 19.74 26.24
C GLY A 396 -17.28 20.73 26.29
N SER A 397 -18.05 20.81 25.21
CA SER A 397 -19.20 21.71 25.07
C SER A 397 -20.54 21.12 25.55
N GLY A 398 -20.61 19.81 25.80
CA GLY A 398 -21.89 19.11 26.05
C GLY A 398 -22.76 18.97 24.79
N LYS A 399 -22.20 19.25 23.62
CA LYS A 399 -22.83 19.14 22.30
C LYS A 399 -22.02 18.22 21.41
N VAL A 400 -22.58 17.77 20.29
CA VAL A 400 -21.77 17.09 19.25
C VAL A 400 -20.74 18.09 18.72
N GLU A 401 -19.47 17.68 18.68
CA GLU A 401 -18.34 18.48 18.21
C GLU A 401 -17.78 17.91 16.91
N ILE A 402 -17.43 18.79 15.97
CA ILE A 402 -16.86 18.44 14.67
C ILE A 402 -15.50 19.10 14.56
N HIS A 403 -14.47 18.31 14.29
CA HIS A 403 -13.10 18.78 14.16
C HIS A 403 -12.58 18.40 12.78
N GLU A 404 -12.29 19.40 11.96
CA GLU A 404 -11.76 19.22 10.61
C GLU A 404 -10.24 19.19 10.67
N TRP A 405 -9.62 18.13 10.13
CA TRP A 405 -8.18 18.05 10.04
C TRP A 405 -7.62 18.83 8.87
N ASN A 406 -6.47 19.50 9.07
CA ASN A 406 -5.64 19.94 7.95
C ASN A 406 -5.11 18.72 7.17
N PRO A 407 -4.75 18.90 5.88
CA PRO A 407 -4.01 17.89 5.14
C PRO A 407 -2.79 17.36 5.92
N GLY A 408 -2.69 16.04 6.06
CA GLY A 408 -1.66 15.37 6.87
C GLY A 408 -2.05 15.07 8.33
N LEU A 409 -3.25 15.47 8.77
CA LEU A 409 -3.90 15.08 10.03
C LEU A 409 -3.12 15.42 11.32
N GLN A 410 -2.14 16.33 11.23
CA GLN A 410 -1.29 16.74 12.37
C GLN A 410 -1.79 17.98 13.11
N THR A 411 -2.72 18.73 12.51
CA THR A 411 -3.30 19.94 13.09
C THR A 411 -4.74 20.07 12.63
N TRP A 412 -5.51 20.92 13.31
CA TRP A 412 -6.90 21.18 12.99
C TRP A 412 -7.04 22.38 12.06
N ALA A 413 -7.88 22.24 11.05
CA ALA A 413 -8.33 23.32 10.18
C ALA A 413 -9.48 24.09 10.85
N ALA A 414 -10.44 23.37 11.45
CA ALA A 414 -11.60 23.95 12.10
C ALA A 414 -12.11 23.14 13.30
N HIS A 415 -12.89 23.81 14.15
CA HIS A 415 -13.56 23.25 15.33
C HIS A 415 -14.95 23.84 15.48
N THR A 416 -15.97 22.98 15.54
CA THR A 416 -17.36 23.42 15.63
C THR A 416 -18.10 22.61 16.68
N ALA A 417 -18.56 23.26 17.75
CA ALA A 417 -19.59 22.70 18.63
C ALA A 417 -20.95 23.00 17.99
N THR A 418 -21.70 21.98 17.59
CA THR A 418 -22.95 22.13 16.83
C THR A 418 -24.11 22.68 17.69
N ASN A 419 -25.31 22.80 17.15
CA ASN A 419 -26.53 23.02 17.95
C ASN A 419 -27.15 21.73 18.53
N LEU A 420 -26.63 20.55 18.18
CA LEU A 420 -27.13 19.25 18.65
C LEU A 420 -26.47 18.91 19.99
N PRO A 421 -27.22 18.68 21.07
CA PRO A 421 -26.68 18.18 22.34
C PRO A 421 -25.91 16.87 22.13
N ALA A 422 -24.98 16.54 23.03
CA ALA A 422 -24.28 15.26 22.98
C ALA A 422 -25.29 14.09 22.95
N ILE A 423 -25.03 13.09 22.11
CA ILE A 423 -25.93 11.96 21.86
C ILE A 423 -25.21 10.63 22.10
N ASP A 424 -26.00 9.55 22.23
CA ASP A 424 -25.49 8.20 22.03
C ASP A 424 -25.46 7.89 20.53
N PRO A 425 -24.31 7.48 19.94
CA PRO A 425 -24.25 7.05 18.54
C PRO A 425 -25.19 5.88 18.20
N ALA A 426 -25.65 5.11 19.20
CA ALA A 426 -26.69 4.12 19.00
C ALA A 426 -28.04 4.73 18.58
N ASP A 427 -28.27 6.03 18.80
CA ASP A 427 -29.51 6.73 18.42
C ASP A 427 -29.46 7.39 17.04
N GLY A 428 -28.27 7.73 16.57
CA GLY A 428 -28.08 8.41 15.30
C GLY A 428 -26.60 8.75 15.06
N ARG A 429 -26.28 9.09 13.81
CA ARG A 429 -24.91 9.41 13.38
C ARG A 429 -24.87 10.56 12.38
N VAL A 430 -23.72 11.20 12.26
CA VAL A 430 -23.45 12.21 11.24
C VAL A 430 -22.89 11.54 9.99
N ILE A 431 -23.40 11.94 8.83
CA ILE A 431 -22.82 11.65 7.51
C ILE A 431 -22.62 12.96 6.76
N ALA A 432 -21.88 12.91 5.66
CA ALA A 432 -21.75 14.01 4.71
C ALA A 432 -22.40 13.63 3.38
N ALA A 433 -23.05 14.60 2.74
CA ALA A 433 -23.68 14.43 1.44
C ALA A 433 -24.00 15.79 0.82
N ASN A 434 -23.86 15.89 -0.50
CA ASN A 434 -24.37 17.01 -1.28
C ASN A 434 -25.85 16.81 -1.62
N LEU A 435 -26.76 17.18 -0.72
CA LEU A 435 -28.20 16.95 -0.89
C LEU A 435 -28.90 18.03 -1.69
N TYR A 436 -28.26 19.20 -1.86
CA TYR A 436 -28.88 20.38 -2.44
C TYR A 436 -28.15 20.93 -3.68
N GLY A 437 -27.16 20.22 -4.21
CA GLY A 437 -26.43 20.56 -5.43
C GLY A 437 -25.44 21.71 -5.23
N SER A 438 -24.94 21.81 -4.00
CA SER A 438 -23.89 22.72 -3.57
C SER A 438 -22.52 22.20 -4.03
N ALA A 439 -21.49 23.06 -4.04
CA ALA A 439 -20.13 22.58 -4.28
C ALA A 439 -19.59 21.81 -3.06
N ALA A 440 -19.97 22.25 -1.85
CA ALA A 440 -19.60 21.61 -0.59
C ALA A 440 -20.68 20.64 -0.13
N ASP A 441 -20.28 19.58 0.55
CA ASP A 441 -21.16 18.63 1.21
C ASP A 441 -21.83 19.26 2.42
N GLU A 442 -23.11 18.92 2.62
CA GLU A 442 -23.78 19.18 3.87
C GLU A 442 -23.50 18.09 4.90
N LEU A 443 -23.31 18.50 6.16
CA LEU A 443 -23.32 17.56 7.27
C LEU A 443 -24.77 17.27 7.68
N VAL A 444 -25.06 15.99 7.85
CA VAL A 444 -26.41 15.47 8.05
C VAL A 444 -26.43 14.57 9.27
N TYR A 445 -27.21 14.93 10.29
CA TYR A 445 -27.50 14.05 11.40
C TYR A 445 -28.68 13.14 11.05
N VAL A 446 -28.42 11.84 10.96
CA VAL A 446 -29.43 10.83 10.70
C VAL A 446 -29.78 10.13 12.00
N LYS A 447 -31.01 10.31 12.45
CA LYS A 447 -31.53 9.76 13.70
C LYS A 447 -32.44 8.57 13.42
N TYR A 448 -32.10 7.42 14.01
CA TYR A 448 -32.78 6.15 13.79
C TYR A 448 -33.29 5.47 15.07
N ARG A 449 -33.06 6.06 16.26
CA ARG A 449 -33.79 5.74 17.49
C ARG A 449 -34.35 7.01 18.14
N ASN A 450 -35.30 6.82 19.04
CA ASN A 450 -35.84 7.90 19.89
C ASN A 450 -36.30 9.12 19.06
N THR A 451 -36.86 8.88 17.87
CA THR A 451 -37.28 9.92 16.94
C THR A 451 -38.64 10.48 17.32
N GLY A 452 -38.88 11.76 17.04
CA GLY A 452 -40.15 12.41 17.36
C GLY A 452 -41.29 11.96 16.43
N SER A 453 -40.94 11.55 15.22
CA SER A 453 -41.86 11.13 14.16
C SER A 453 -42.18 9.63 14.15
N ALA A 454 -41.51 8.82 14.98
CA ALA A 454 -41.52 7.36 14.90
C ALA A 454 -41.05 6.79 13.54
N LYS A 455 -40.31 7.59 12.77
CA LYS A 455 -39.63 7.23 11.52
C LYS A 455 -38.16 7.59 11.63
N ILE A 456 -37.32 7.15 10.68
CA ILE A 456 -35.97 7.72 10.57
C ILE A 456 -36.09 9.21 10.27
N GLU A 457 -35.29 10.04 10.96
CA GLU A 457 -35.24 11.50 10.76
C GLU A 457 -33.87 11.90 10.20
N VAL A 458 -33.90 12.77 9.19
CA VAL A 458 -32.73 13.33 8.50
C VAL A 458 -32.70 14.82 8.79
N HIS A 459 -31.68 15.27 9.52
CA HIS A 459 -31.50 16.65 9.93
C HIS A 459 -30.26 17.22 9.26
N THR A 460 -30.45 18.07 8.25
CA THR A 460 -29.35 18.69 7.53
C THR A 460 -28.99 20.00 8.18
N TRP A 461 -27.71 20.21 8.49
CA TRP A 461 -27.24 21.47 9.05
C TRP A 461 -27.13 22.57 8.00
N ALA A 462 -27.38 23.81 8.43
CA ALA A 462 -26.87 24.97 7.71
C ALA A 462 -25.36 25.14 7.97
N GLY A 463 -24.67 25.89 7.11
CA GLY A 463 -23.23 26.19 7.28
C GLY A 463 -22.90 26.70 8.70
N GLY A 464 -21.83 26.14 9.29
CA GLY A 464 -21.41 26.41 10.67
C GLY A 464 -22.15 25.60 11.74
N GLN A 465 -23.10 24.74 11.36
CA GLN A 465 -23.76 23.74 12.20
C GLN A 465 -24.43 24.28 13.47
N GLN A 466 -24.82 25.57 13.48
CA GLN A 466 -25.54 26.22 14.59
C GLN A 466 -27.07 26.21 14.43
N SER A 467 -27.57 25.79 13.27
CA SER A 467 -29.00 25.69 12.98
C SER A 467 -29.26 24.63 11.92
N TRP A 468 -30.49 24.10 11.91
CA TRP A 468 -30.92 23.16 10.88
C TRP A 468 -31.30 23.90 9.59
N LEU A 469 -30.78 23.44 8.46
CA LEU A 469 -31.24 23.82 7.13
C LEU A 469 -32.56 23.10 6.81
N ALA A 470 -32.64 21.81 7.12
CA ALA A 470 -33.82 20.98 6.87
C ALA A 470 -33.99 19.91 7.95
N ASN A 471 -35.24 19.49 8.16
CA ASN A 471 -35.60 18.38 9.04
C ASN A 471 -36.66 17.53 8.33
N ILE A 472 -36.33 16.28 8.02
CA ILE A 472 -37.16 15.41 7.20
C ILE A 472 -37.38 14.11 7.96
N ALA A 473 -38.64 13.76 8.23
CA ALA A 473 -39.00 12.39 8.62
C ALA A 473 -39.17 11.57 7.34
N THR A 474 -38.39 10.51 7.17
CA THR A 474 -38.40 9.68 5.95
C THR A 474 -39.74 8.95 5.78
N ASN A 475 -39.89 8.17 4.71
CA ASN A 475 -41.00 7.24 4.55
C ASN A 475 -40.88 5.95 5.37
N LEU A 476 -39.78 5.70 6.09
CA LEU A 476 -39.51 4.43 6.76
C LEU A 476 -39.85 4.49 8.28
N PRO A 477 -40.91 3.79 8.73
CA PRO A 477 -41.26 3.69 10.14
C PRO A 477 -40.22 2.91 10.95
N LEU A 478 -39.95 3.35 12.18
CA LEU A 478 -39.07 2.63 13.10
C LEU A 478 -39.63 1.28 13.54
N ALA A 479 -40.96 1.08 13.42
CA ALA A 479 -41.59 -0.21 13.72
C ALA A 479 -41.21 -1.32 12.72
N ASP A 480 -40.72 -0.93 11.53
CA ASP A 480 -40.43 -1.87 10.43
C ASP A 480 -38.94 -2.25 10.36
N ILE A 481 -38.11 -1.68 11.24
CA ILE A 481 -36.66 -1.86 11.25
C ILE A 481 -36.13 -2.08 12.66
N ASN A 482 -35.01 -2.79 12.74
CA ASN A 482 -34.15 -2.75 13.91
C ASN A 482 -32.91 -1.90 13.55
N PRO A 483 -32.62 -0.81 14.29
CA PRO A 483 -31.48 0.05 14.00
C PRO A 483 -30.12 -0.65 14.06
N ASP A 484 -29.99 -1.78 14.77
CA ASP A 484 -28.75 -2.57 14.80
C ASP A 484 -28.52 -3.43 13.52
N ASP A 485 -29.53 -3.47 12.63
CA ASP A 485 -29.52 -4.24 11.39
C ASP A 485 -29.36 -3.37 10.15
N ILE A 486 -29.26 -2.05 10.32
CA ILE A 486 -29.22 -1.09 9.23
C ILE A 486 -28.05 -0.13 9.34
N GLU A 487 -27.76 0.51 8.22
CA GLU A 487 -26.80 1.58 8.11
C GLU A 487 -27.27 2.58 7.04
N ILE A 488 -26.96 3.87 7.19
CA ILE A 488 -27.38 4.91 6.24
C ILE A 488 -26.15 5.64 5.71
N VAL A 489 -25.88 5.47 4.42
CA VAL A 489 -24.74 6.05 3.70
C VAL A 489 -25.24 7.02 2.64
N ALA A 490 -24.33 7.81 2.06
CA ALA A 490 -24.67 8.73 0.99
C ALA A 490 -23.57 8.80 -0.07
N GLY A 491 -23.97 9.18 -1.28
CA GLY A 491 -23.08 9.50 -2.39
C GLY A 491 -23.82 9.48 -3.73
N ASN A 492 -23.10 9.80 -4.80
CA ASN A 492 -23.69 9.96 -6.14
C ASN A 492 -23.86 8.60 -6.86
N ILE A 493 -24.94 7.89 -6.55
CA ILE A 493 -25.24 6.54 -7.08
C ILE A 493 -25.83 6.61 -8.49
N TYR A 494 -26.51 7.71 -8.83
CA TYR A 494 -27.25 7.85 -10.10
C TYR A 494 -26.73 8.92 -11.06
N ASP A 495 -25.50 9.41 -10.86
CA ASP A 495 -24.82 10.42 -11.71
C ASP A 495 -25.65 11.71 -11.82
N GLY A 496 -26.17 12.14 -10.67
CA GLY A 496 -26.93 13.36 -10.49
C GLY A 496 -26.06 14.53 -10.02
N ALA A 497 -26.68 15.70 -9.90
CA ALA A 497 -26.06 16.86 -9.26
C ALA A 497 -26.13 16.82 -7.72
N ILE A 498 -26.77 15.79 -7.16
CA ILE A 498 -26.93 15.58 -5.73
C ILE A 498 -26.56 14.15 -5.38
N ASP A 499 -26.20 13.93 -4.13
CA ASP A 499 -26.03 12.60 -3.55
C ASP A 499 -27.38 12.00 -3.16
N GLU A 500 -27.46 10.68 -3.23
CA GLU A 500 -28.58 9.94 -2.69
C GLU A 500 -28.27 9.37 -1.31
N LEU A 501 -29.21 9.50 -0.37
CA LEU A 501 -29.18 8.72 0.85
C LEU A 501 -29.60 7.28 0.54
N THR A 502 -28.85 6.34 1.09
CA THR A 502 -29.07 4.92 0.93
C THR A 502 -29.11 4.22 2.27
N LEU A 503 -30.18 3.47 2.50
CA LEU A 503 -30.29 2.52 3.59
C LEU A 503 -29.70 1.17 3.16
N VAL A 504 -28.69 0.72 3.87
CA VAL A 504 -28.16 -0.65 3.82
C VAL A 504 -28.87 -1.45 4.90
N LYS A 505 -29.48 -2.58 4.54
CA LYS A 505 -30.12 -3.49 5.48
C LYS A 505 -29.41 -4.83 5.48
N TYR A 506 -28.74 -5.14 6.59
CA TYR A 506 -27.88 -6.32 6.74
C TYR A 506 -28.65 -7.56 7.18
N ARG A 507 -29.66 -7.41 8.04
CA ARG A 507 -30.44 -8.53 8.60
C ARG A 507 -31.94 -8.30 8.47
N ASN A 508 -32.70 -9.36 8.72
CA ASN A 508 -34.17 -9.32 8.72
C ASN A 508 -34.74 -8.75 7.40
N THR A 509 -34.09 -9.10 6.29
CA THR A 509 -34.41 -8.61 4.95
C THR A 509 -35.50 -9.45 4.30
N GLY A 510 -36.32 -8.83 3.44
CA GLY A 510 -37.43 -9.52 2.77
C GLY A 510 -36.96 -10.52 1.72
N SER A 511 -35.80 -10.24 1.11
CA SER A 511 -35.15 -11.08 0.10
C SER A 511 -34.29 -12.22 0.65
N GLY A 512 -33.95 -12.19 1.96
CA GLY A 512 -32.91 -13.06 2.52
C GLY A 512 -31.48 -12.70 2.09
N LYS A 513 -31.31 -11.58 1.38
CA LYS A 513 -30.02 -11.00 0.95
C LYS A 513 -29.77 -9.69 1.69
N ILE A 514 -28.53 -9.20 1.74
CA ILE A 514 -28.29 -7.78 2.11
C ILE A 514 -29.03 -6.91 1.08
N GLU A 515 -29.77 -5.91 1.53
CA GLU A 515 -30.58 -5.04 0.66
C GLU A 515 -30.06 -3.60 0.69
N ILE A 516 -30.02 -2.98 -0.49
CA ILE A 516 -29.66 -1.58 -0.69
C ILE A 516 -30.91 -0.83 -1.14
N HIS A 517 -31.36 0.13 -0.34
CA HIS A 517 -32.55 0.94 -0.62
C HIS A 517 -32.14 2.40 -0.75
N THR A 518 -32.23 2.96 -1.95
CA THR A 518 -31.84 4.34 -2.22
C THR A 518 -33.07 5.24 -2.25
N TRP A 519 -33.06 6.30 -1.47
CA TRP A 519 -34.14 7.29 -1.44
C TRP A 519 -34.05 8.25 -2.63
N ALA A 520 -35.20 8.70 -3.11
CA ALA A 520 -35.25 9.92 -3.92
C ALA A 520 -35.04 11.16 -3.03
N ALA A 521 -34.72 12.30 -3.66
CA ALA A 521 -34.64 13.58 -2.97
C ALA A 521 -35.86 13.84 -2.07
N GLY A 522 -35.63 14.28 -0.84
CA GLY A 522 -36.67 14.49 0.18
C GLY A 522 -37.08 13.23 0.97
N GLN A 523 -36.50 12.07 0.65
CA GLN A 523 -36.58 10.81 1.43
C GLN A 523 -38.01 10.33 1.74
N GLN A 524 -38.99 10.71 0.91
CA GLN A 524 -40.40 10.29 1.03
C GLN A 524 -40.76 9.09 0.16
N VAL A 525 -39.91 8.73 -0.81
CA VAL A 525 -40.11 7.59 -1.70
C VAL A 525 -38.77 6.93 -2.00
N TRP A 526 -38.82 5.63 -2.27
CA TRP A 526 -37.67 4.88 -2.75
C TRP A 526 -37.45 5.16 -4.24
N LEU A 527 -36.21 5.51 -4.59
CA LEU A 527 -35.74 5.55 -5.97
C LEU A 527 -35.42 4.13 -6.46
N SER A 528 -34.83 3.31 -5.59
CA SER A 528 -34.54 1.91 -5.88
C SER A 528 -34.50 1.05 -4.62
N GLN A 529 -34.71 -0.26 -4.81
CA GLN A 529 -34.60 -1.28 -3.77
C GLN A 529 -33.99 -2.51 -4.43
N MET A 530 -32.75 -2.87 -4.08
CA MET A 530 -31.99 -3.90 -4.76
C MET A 530 -31.39 -4.90 -3.76
N PRO A 531 -31.71 -6.20 -3.87
CA PRO A 531 -30.98 -7.23 -3.13
C PRO A 531 -29.59 -7.41 -3.74
N THR A 532 -28.58 -7.61 -2.90
CA THR A 532 -27.23 -7.98 -3.34
C THR A 532 -27.13 -9.49 -3.60
N ASN A 533 -26.00 -9.93 -4.15
CA ASN A 533 -25.67 -11.36 -4.26
C ASN A 533 -25.34 -12.04 -2.91
N LEU A 534 -25.19 -11.29 -1.82
CA LEU A 534 -24.82 -11.82 -0.50
C LEU A 534 -26.02 -12.05 0.40
N ASP A 535 -26.01 -13.18 1.11
CA ASP A 535 -27.02 -13.52 2.10
C ASP A 535 -27.05 -12.48 3.23
N SER A 536 -28.24 -12.25 3.77
CA SER A 536 -28.38 -11.44 4.97
C SER A 536 -27.64 -12.08 6.13
N LEU A 537 -27.09 -11.24 7.02
CA LEU A 537 -26.35 -11.75 8.16
C LEU A 537 -27.32 -12.42 9.14
N SER A 538 -26.83 -13.48 9.79
CA SER A 538 -27.59 -14.10 10.88
C SER A 538 -27.80 -13.09 12.02
N PRO A 539 -28.96 -13.13 12.69
CA PRO A 539 -29.27 -12.29 13.86
C PRO A 539 -28.21 -12.32 14.95
#